data_AF-A0A8T3DQV8-F1
#
_entry.id   AF-A0A8T3DQV8-F1
#
_cell.length_a   1.000
_cell.length_b   1.000
_cell.length_c   1.000
_cell.angle_alpha   90.00
_cell.angle_beta   90.00
_cell.angle_gamma   90.00
#
_symmetry.space_group_name_H-M   'P 1'
#
loop_
_entity.id
_entity.type
_entity.pdbx_description
1 polymer ?
#
loop_
_entity_poly.entity_id
_entity_poly.type
_entity_poly.pdbx_seq_one_letter_code
_entity_poly.pdbx_strand_id
1 'polypeptide(L)'
;MEAEDLYTKFITSCLQTRKCDAEDLAVALNNRGQIKYLRVDFYEAMDDYTSAIQANSHFEVPYYNRGLIRYRLGFFQEAKSDFQKTLDLNPNFEDAKLSLKQTIIDEEHKITRGY
;
A
#
# COMPACT_ATOMS: atom_id res chain seq x y z
N MET A 1 8.16 13.70 -11.51
CA MET A 1 9.50 13.81 -10.90
C MET A 1 9.53 14.85 -9.78
N GLU A 2 9.02 16.07 -9.98
CA GLU A 2 9.04 17.13 -8.95
C GLU A 2 8.33 16.74 -7.64
N ALA A 3 7.13 16.14 -7.70
CA ALA A 3 6.40 15.71 -6.50
C ALA A 3 7.14 14.61 -5.69
N GLU A 4 7.80 13.66 -6.36
CA GLU A 4 8.55 12.58 -5.71
C GLU A 4 9.77 13.10 -4.96
N ASP A 5 10.47 14.07 -5.55
CA ASP A 5 11.60 14.76 -4.92
C ASP A 5 11.16 15.56 -3.68
N LEU A 6 10.01 16.25 -3.77
CA LEU A 6 9.42 16.96 -2.62
C LEU A 6 9.11 16.02 -1.46
N TYR A 7 8.44 14.89 -1.72
CA TYR A 7 8.18 13.90 -0.67
C TYR A 7 9.48 13.29 -0.12
N THR A 8 10.47 13.03 -0.98
CA THR A 8 11.76 12.48 -0.55
C THR A 8 12.51 13.46 0.36
N LYS A 9 12.53 14.75 0.05
CA LYS A 9 13.10 15.79 0.90
C LYS A 9 12.38 15.88 2.23
N PHE A 10 11.05 15.88 2.22
CA PHE A 10 10.25 15.90 3.44
C PHE A 10 10.54 14.69 4.34
N ILE A 11 10.46 13.47 3.79
CA ILE A 11 10.72 12.21 4.52
C ILE A 11 12.14 12.22 5.11
N THR A 12 13.14 12.62 4.33
CA THR A 12 14.54 12.67 4.79
C THR A 12 14.70 13.65 5.94
N SER A 13 14.15 14.87 5.81
CA SER A 13 14.19 15.89 6.86
C SER A 13 13.46 15.42 8.13
N CYS A 14 12.28 14.82 7.96
CA CYS A 14 11.47 14.26 9.03
C CYS A 14 12.22 13.17 9.81
N LEU A 15 12.83 12.21 9.12
CA LEU A 15 13.61 11.13 9.75
C LEU A 15 14.88 11.62 10.44
N GLN A 16 15.56 12.63 9.88
CA GLN A 16 16.77 13.20 10.46
C GLN A 16 16.49 14.04 11.71
N THR A 17 15.46 14.89 11.66
CA THR A 17 15.17 15.87 12.71
C THR A 17 14.19 15.35 13.76
N ARG A 18 13.44 14.29 13.44
CA ARG A 18 12.29 13.77 14.22
C ARG A 18 11.24 14.85 14.54
N LYS A 19 11.15 15.89 13.69
CA LYS A 19 10.22 17.02 13.83
C LYS A 19 9.04 16.90 12.87
N CYS A 20 8.32 15.79 12.94
CA CYS A 20 7.16 15.52 12.11
C CYS A 20 6.23 14.60 12.88
N ASP A 21 4.94 14.77 12.65
CA ASP A 21 3.96 13.85 13.19
C ASP A 21 4.02 12.52 12.43
N ALA A 22 3.79 11.43 13.14
CA ALA A 22 3.78 10.08 12.55
C ALA A 22 2.75 9.97 11.42
N GLU A 23 1.65 10.72 11.53
CA GLU A 23 0.62 10.86 10.50
C GLU A 23 1.17 11.50 9.22
N ASP A 24 1.83 12.66 9.34
CA ASP A 24 2.39 13.37 8.18
C ASP A 24 3.45 12.53 7.47
N LEU A 25 4.28 11.81 8.25
CA LEU A 25 5.27 10.88 7.70
C LEU A 25 4.58 9.75 6.92
N ALA A 26 3.54 9.14 7.50
CA ALA A 26 2.80 8.06 6.85
C ALA A 26 2.12 8.53 5.55
N VAL A 27 1.50 9.72 5.55
CA VAL A 27 0.87 10.32 4.37
C VAL A 27 1.91 10.61 3.28
N ALA A 28 3.05 11.20 3.63
CA ALA A 28 4.12 11.49 2.67
C ALA A 28 4.69 10.21 2.03
N LEU A 29 4.91 9.17 2.84
CA LEU A 29 5.36 7.86 2.36
C LEU A 29 4.33 7.23 1.43
N ASN A 30 3.04 7.24 1.79
CA ASN A 30 1.96 6.74 0.94
C ASN A 30 1.92 7.47 -0.42
N ASN A 31 2.02 8.80 -0.41
CA ASN A 31 1.93 9.59 -1.64
C ASN A 31 3.16 9.37 -2.53
N ARG A 32 4.36 9.22 -1.96
CA ARG A 32 5.56 8.83 -2.72
C ARG A 32 5.41 7.43 -3.30
N GLY A 33 4.92 6.48 -2.52
CA GLY A 33 4.63 5.13 -2.98
C GLY A 33 3.63 5.11 -4.14
N GLN A 34 2.60 5.96 -4.11
CA GLN A 34 1.64 6.10 -5.21
C GLN A 34 2.28 6.62 -6.49
N ILE A 35 3.21 7.57 -6.40
CA ILE A 35 3.94 8.06 -7.58
C ILE A 35 4.78 6.94 -8.20
N LYS A 36 5.49 6.15 -7.38
CA LYS A 36 6.26 4.98 -7.83
C LYS A 36 5.36 3.90 -8.43
N TYR A 37 4.21 3.64 -7.83
CA TYR A 37 3.21 2.72 -8.37
C TYR A 37 2.75 3.14 -9.77
N LEU A 38 2.47 4.43 -9.98
CA LEU A 38 2.08 4.95 -11.30
C LEU A 38 3.19 4.84 -12.35
N ARG A 39 4.45 4.76 -11.91
CA ARG A 39 5.62 4.47 -12.75
C ARG A 39 5.90 2.99 -12.93
N VAL A 40 5.09 2.11 -12.33
CA VAL A 40 5.25 0.64 -12.35
C VAL A 40 6.50 0.19 -11.54
N ASP A 41 7.04 1.07 -10.68
CA ASP A 41 8.16 0.78 -9.78
C ASP A 41 7.62 0.04 -8.52
N PHE A 42 7.05 -1.15 -8.73
CA PHE A 42 6.21 -1.84 -7.75
C PHE A 42 6.91 -2.18 -6.42
N TYR A 43 8.14 -2.67 -6.46
CA TYR A 43 8.86 -3.02 -5.23
C TYR A 43 9.17 -1.77 -4.39
N GLU A 44 9.64 -0.70 -5.04
CA GLU A 44 9.92 0.56 -4.36
C GLU A 44 8.65 1.23 -3.80
N ALA A 45 7.51 1.07 -4.48
CA ALA A 45 6.22 1.50 -3.97
C ALA A 45 5.79 0.68 -2.74
N MET A 46 5.99 -0.64 -2.76
CA MET A 46 5.70 -1.51 -1.61
C MET A 46 6.56 -1.17 -0.38
N ASP A 47 7.82 -0.78 -0.57
CA ASP A 47 8.71 -0.33 0.51
C ASP A 47 8.17 0.95 1.16
N ASP A 48 7.71 1.90 0.35
CA ASP A 48 7.08 3.14 0.82
C ASP A 48 5.78 2.87 1.57
N TYR A 49 4.90 2.01 1.05
CA TYR A 49 3.69 1.62 1.76
C TYR A 49 3.97 0.88 3.07
N THR A 50 5.00 0.01 3.09
CA THR A 50 5.40 -0.70 4.30
C THR A 50 5.95 0.26 5.35
N SER A 51 6.74 1.24 4.92
CA SER A 51 7.24 2.30 5.80
C SER A 51 6.09 3.18 6.32
N ALA A 52 5.09 3.50 5.48
CA ALA A 52 3.91 4.26 5.90
C ALA A 52 3.11 3.51 6.98
N ILE A 53 2.94 2.19 6.82
CA ILE A 53 2.29 1.31 7.81
C ILE A 53 3.06 1.29 9.13
N GLN A 54 4.40 1.29 9.08
CA GLN A 54 5.23 1.35 10.30
C GLN A 54 5.14 2.69 11.00
N ALA A 55 4.98 3.79 10.25
CA ALA A 55 4.79 5.13 10.80
C ALA A 55 3.40 5.28 11.43
N ASN A 56 2.34 4.85 10.74
CA ASN A 56 0.99 4.77 11.29
C ASN A 56 0.27 3.49 10.86
N SER A 57 0.07 2.57 11.82
CA SER A 57 -0.63 1.30 11.60
C SER A 57 -2.16 1.43 11.51
N HIS A 58 -2.73 2.60 11.80
CA HIS A 58 -4.15 2.89 11.68
C HIS A 58 -4.50 3.59 10.37
N PHE A 59 -3.50 3.89 9.54
CA PHE A 59 -3.72 4.44 8.20
C PHE A 59 -4.01 3.30 7.23
N GLU A 60 -5.25 3.20 6.76
CA GLU A 60 -5.74 2.06 6.00
C GLU A 60 -5.33 2.09 4.51
N VAL A 61 -5.06 3.28 3.97
CA VAL A 61 -4.77 3.49 2.54
C VAL A 61 -3.47 2.81 2.08
N PRO A 62 -2.35 2.85 2.82
CA PRO A 62 -1.14 2.09 2.48
C PRO A 62 -1.35 0.58 2.42
N TYR A 63 -2.18 0.01 3.29
CA TYR A 63 -2.52 -1.41 3.23
C TYR A 63 -3.23 -1.72 1.90
N TYR A 64 -4.24 -0.94 1.54
CA TYR A 64 -4.97 -1.12 0.29
C TYR A 64 -4.04 -1.02 -0.93
N ASN A 65 -3.21 0.02 -0.98
CA ASN A 65 -2.29 0.23 -2.10
C ASN A 65 -1.23 -0.87 -2.22
N ARG A 66 -0.68 -1.35 -1.10
CA ARG A 66 0.25 -2.50 -1.10
C ARG A 66 -0.46 -3.79 -1.54
N GLY A 67 -1.70 -3.99 -1.10
CA GLY A 67 -2.55 -5.10 -1.52
C GLY A 67 -2.79 -5.12 -3.02
N LEU A 68 -3.05 -3.96 -3.65
CA LEU A 68 -3.19 -3.85 -5.10
C LEU A 68 -1.93 -4.28 -5.85
N ILE A 69 -0.75 -3.92 -5.36
CA ILE A 69 0.52 -4.35 -5.97
C ILE A 69 0.68 -5.87 -5.83
N ARG A 70 0.49 -6.40 -4.61
CA ARG A 70 0.59 -7.84 -4.35
C ARG A 70 -0.36 -8.65 -5.23
N TYR A 71 -1.60 -8.18 -5.39
CA TYR A 71 -2.57 -8.76 -6.30
C TYR A 71 -2.06 -8.77 -7.75
N ARG A 72 -1.54 -7.65 -8.25
CA ARG A 72 -0.98 -7.55 -9.61
C ARG A 72 0.21 -8.48 -9.84
N LEU A 73 1.01 -8.73 -8.80
CA LEU A 73 2.15 -9.65 -8.85
C LEU A 73 1.75 -11.12 -8.64
N GLY A 74 0.46 -11.41 -8.39
CA GLY A 74 -0.05 -12.76 -8.16
C GLY A 74 0.18 -13.29 -6.74
N PHE A 75 0.59 -12.43 -5.81
CA PHE A 75 0.72 -12.71 -4.38
C PHE A 75 -0.65 -12.58 -3.68
N PHE A 76 -1.56 -13.49 -4.04
CA PHE A 76 -2.97 -13.39 -3.66
C PHE A 76 -3.20 -13.51 -2.15
N GLN A 77 -2.44 -14.35 -1.44
CA GLN A 77 -2.59 -14.51 0.01
C GLN A 77 -2.23 -13.23 0.76
N GLU A 78 -1.11 -12.62 0.38
CA GLU A 78 -0.62 -11.37 0.95
C GLU A 78 -1.51 -10.19 0.57
N ALA A 79 -2.07 -10.18 -0.64
CA ALA A 79 -3.05 -9.19 -1.07
C ALA A 79 -4.35 -9.27 -0.25
N LYS A 80 -4.90 -10.47 -0.05
CA LYS A 80 -6.08 -10.68 0.81
C LYS A 80 -5.83 -10.19 2.23
N SER A 81 -4.66 -10.50 2.79
CA SER A 81 -4.29 -10.04 4.14
C SER A 81 -4.28 -8.51 4.24
N ASP A 82 -3.76 -7.83 3.22
CA ASP A 82 -3.73 -6.36 3.19
C ASP A 82 -5.14 -5.77 3.02
N PHE A 83 -5.96 -6.32 2.12
CA PHE A 83 -7.35 -5.85 1.94
C PHE A 83 -8.20 -6.10 3.18
N GLN A 84 -8.05 -7.25 3.84
CA GLN A 84 -8.73 -7.52 5.10
C GLN A 84 -8.32 -6.50 6.17
N LYS A 85 -7.01 -6.18 6.27
CA LYS A 85 -6.55 -5.18 7.22
C LYS A 85 -7.11 -3.79 6.93
N THR A 86 -7.26 -3.40 5.67
CA THR A 86 -7.95 -2.17 5.29
C THR A 86 -9.40 -2.17 5.79
N LEU A 87 -10.12 -3.28 5.63
CA LEU A 87 -11.52 -3.40 6.07
C LEU A 87 -11.66 -3.47 7.59
N ASP A 88 -10.68 -4.02 8.30
CA ASP A 88 -10.66 -4.02 9.77
C ASP A 88 -10.52 -2.59 10.33
N LEU A 89 -9.76 -1.73 9.64
CA LEU A 89 -9.58 -0.32 9.98
C LEU A 89 -10.74 0.55 9.50
N ASN A 90 -11.22 0.30 8.28
CA ASN A 90 -12.31 1.02 7.64
C ASN A 90 -13.28 0.04 6.96
N PRO A 91 -14.33 -0.42 7.68
CA PRO A 91 -15.30 -1.37 7.14
C PRO A 91 -16.12 -0.85 5.96
N ASN A 92 -16.10 0.47 5.69
CA ASN A 92 -16.83 1.11 4.60
C ASN A 92 -15.96 1.35 3.35
N PHE A 93 -14.74 0.82 3.32
CA PHE A 93 -13.86 0.94 2.16
C PHE A 93 -14.33 -0.01 1.04
N GLU A 94 -15.27 0.46 0.22
CA GLU A 94 -15.91 -0.33 -0.84
C GLU A 94 -14.91 -0.93 -1.84
N ASP A 95 -13.90 -0.17 -2.27
CA ASP A 95 -12.89 -0.69 -3.21
C ASP A 95 -12.08 -1.85 -2.62
N ALA A 96 -11.83 -1.84 -1.31
CA ALA A 96 -11.15 -2.94 -0.64
C ALA A 96 -12.04 -4.20 -0.57
N LYS A 97 -13.36 -4.05 -0.38
CA LYS A 97 -14.32 -5.17 -0.46
C LYS A 97 -14.32 -5.80 -1.84
N LEU A 98 -14.38 -4.97 -2.89
CA LEU A 98 -14.36 -5.41 -4.28
C LEU A 98 -13.05 -6.11 -4.61
N SER A 99 -11.91 -5.51 -4.21
CA SER A 99 -10.58 -6.07 -4.45
C SER A 99 -10.36 -7.39 -3.72
N LEU A 100 -10.83 -7.52 -2.47
CA LEU A 100 -10.79 -8.78 -1.72
C LEU A 100 -11.60 -9.87 -2.42
N LYS A 101 -12.84 -9.56 -2.81
CA LYS A 101 -13.71 -10.51 -3.53
C LYS A 101 -13.08 -10.95 -4.85
N GLN A 102 -12.54 -10.01 -5.62
CA GLN A 102 -11.87 -10.30 -6.88
C GLN A 102 -10.64 -11.19 -6.68
N THR A 103 -9.82 -10.88 -5.67
CA THR A 103 -8.62 -11.67 -5.34
C THR A 103 -8.94 -13.12 -5.01
N ILE A 104 -10.03 -13.37 -4.26
CA ILE A 104 -10.47 -14.74 -3.94
C ILE A 104 -10.87 -15.50 -5.20
N ILE A 105 -11.64 -14.86 -6.09
CA ILE A 105 -12.08 -15.45 -7.36
C ILE A 105 -10.87 -15.79 -8.24
N ASP A 106 -9.91 -14.88 -8.38
CA ASP A 106 -8.75 -15.10 -9.23
C ASP A 106 -7.78 -16.13 -8.66
N GLU A 107 -7.65 -16.20 -7.34
CA GLU A 107 -6.90 -17.26 -6.67
C GLU A 107 -7.52 -18.65 -6.94
N GLU A 108 -8.85 -18.77 -6.79
CA GLU A 108 -9.57 -20.01 -7.12
C GLU A 108 -9.40 -20.39 -8.60
N HIS A 109 -9.50 -19.41 -9.51
CA HIS A 109 -9.25 -19.64 -10.93
C HIS A 109 -7.82 -20.08 -11.22
N LYS A 110 -6.82 -19.54 -10.51
CA LYS A 110 -5.42 -19.96 -10.64
C LYS A 110 -5.24 -21.41 -10.17
N ILE A 111 -5.79 -21.76 -9.01
CA ILE A 111 -5.71 -23.12 -8.42
C ILE A 111 -6.40 -24.14 -9.34
N THR A 112 -7.61 -23.83 -9.81
CA THR A 112 -8.38 -24.73 -10.69
C THR A 112 -7.76 -24.91 -12.07
N ARG A 113 -6.95 -23.96 -12.54
CA ARG A 113 -6.21 -24.06 -13.81
C ARG A 113 -4.86 -24.78 -13.70
N GLY A 114 -4.43 -25.12 -12.48
CA GLY A 114 -3.29 -26.04 -12.26
C GLY A 114 -1.90 -25.47 -12.56
N TYR A 115 -1.69 -24.17 -12.41
CA TYR A 115 -0.36 -23.53 -12.47
C TYR A 115 0.21 -23.26 -11.08
#